data_AF-A0A3D6B8X4-F1
#
_entry.id   AF-A0A3D6B8X4-F1
#
_cell.length_a   1.000
_cell.length_b   1.000
_cell.length_c   1.000
_cell.angle_alpha   90.00
_cell.angle_beta   90.00
_cell.angle_gamma   90.00
#
_symmetry.space_group_name_H-M   'P 1'
#
loop_
_entity.id
_entity.type
_entity.pdbx_description
1 polymer ?
#
loop_
_entity_poly.entity_id
_entity_poly.type
_entity_poly.pdbx_seq_one_letter_code
_entity_poly.pdbx_strand_id
1 'polypeptide(L)'
;MGQQQLLLIVLGVIVVGFAVVLAIILFRQNARDSKRDLLVNESANLANLALEYSKKPIMLGGGGNDFTNWEIPAGLKITASGTYQAFTYVDSVEIFGIGNEVVNGTDSIKVKVIVSSTGFRTEVIN
;
A
#
# COMPACT_ATOMS: atom_id res chain seq x y z
N MET A 1 42.07 -8.93 -38.15
CA MET A 1 40.99 -9.72 -37.52
C MET A 1 40.88 -9.50 -36.01
N GLY A 2 41.97 -9.50 -35.24
CA GLY A 2 41.93 -9.25 -33.78
C GLY A 2 41.36 -7.89 -33.33
N GLN A 3 41.61 -6.81 -34.08
CA GLN A 3 41.11 -5.46 -33.73
C GLN A 3 39.58 -5.33 -33.86
N GLN A 4 38.95 -5.98 -34.85
CA GLN A 4 37.50 -5.95 -35.01
C GLN A 4 36.79 -6.81 -33.95
N GLN A 5 37.38 -7.96 -33.59
CA GLN A 5 36.85 -8.80 -32.52
C GLN A 5 36.93 -8.11 -31.15
N LEU A 6 38.03 -7.41 -30.88
CA LEU A 6 38.17 -6.57 -29.67
C LEU A 6 37.10 -5.49 -29.60
N LEU A 7 36.81 -4.82 -30.72
CA LEU A 7 35.79 -3.77 -30.77
C LEU A 7 34.37 -4.33 -30.51
N LEU A 8 34.04 -5.48 -31.08
CA LEU A 8 32.75 -6.14 -30.86
C LEU A 8 32.55 -6.60 -29.41
N ILE A 9 33.62 -7.08 -28.75
CA ILE A 9 33.56 -7.45 -27.33
C ILE A 9 33.31 -6.21 -26.46
N VAL A 10 34.04 -5.12 -26.71
CA VAL A 10 33.87 -3.86 -25.96
C VAL A 10 32.45 -3.33 -26.12
N LEU A 11 31.91 -3.34 -27.34
CA LEU A 11 30.54 -2.93 -27.59
C LEU A 11 29.53 -3.80 -26.83
N GLY A 12 29.72 -5.12 -26.82
CA GLY A 12 28.87 -6.05 -26.08
C GLY A 12 28.86 -5.79 -24.57
N VAL A 13 30.04 -5.54 -23.98
CA VAL A 13 30.15 -5.26 -22.54
C VAL A 13 29.47 -3.94 -22.17
N ILE A 14 29.58 -2.91 -23.02
CA ILE A 14 28.89 -1.63 -22.78
C ILE A 14 27.36 -1.84 -22.74
N VAL A 15 26.81 -2.58 -23.71
CA VAL A 15 25.37 -2.85 -23.77
C VAL A 15 24.89 -3.63 -22.54
N VAL A 16 25.63 -4.67 -22.14
CA VAL A 16 25.31 -5.46 -20.94
C VAL A 16 25.39 -4.60 -19.68
N GLY A 17 26.40 -3.73 -19.57
CA GLY A 17 26.56 -2.81 -18.43
C GLY A 17 25.36 -1.89 -18.25
N PHE A 18 24.86 -1.28 -19.33
CA PHE A 18 23.65 -0.45 -19.27
C PHE A 18 22.40 -1.26 -18.92
N ALA A 19 22.25 -2.46 -19.49
CA ALA A 19 21.10 -3.32 -19.23
C ALA A 19 20.98 -3.69 -17.74
N VAL A 20 22.10 -3.97 -17.06
CA VAL A 20 22.10 -4.30 -15.62
C VAL A 20 21.64 -3.11 -14.77
N VAL A 21 22.10 -1.89 -15.07
CA VAL A 21 21.68 -0.69 -14.32
C VAL A 21 20.19 -0.44 -14.48
N LEU A 22 19.67 -0.53 -15.71
CA LEU A 22 18.24 -0.36 -15.97
C LEU A 22 17.41 -1.46 -15.30
N ALA A 23 17.87 -2.70 -15.34
CA ALA A 23 17.20 -3.82 -14.68
C ALA A 23 17.08 -3.59 -13.16
N ILE A 24 18.12 -3.08 -12.50
CA ILE A 24 18.09 -2.77 -11.06
C ILE A 24 17.09 -1.65 -10.76
N ILE A 25 17.05 -0.59 -11.58
CA ILE A 25 16.11 0.53 -11.38
C ILE A 25 14.67 0.04 -11.51
N LEU A 26 14.37 -0.71 -12.57
CA LEU A 26 13.03 -1.28 -12.80
C LEU A 26 12.64 -2.26 -11.69
N PHE A 27 13.56 -3.10 -11.23
CA PHE A 27 13.30 -4.01 -10.12
C PHE A 27 12.93 -3.26 -8.84
N ARG A 28 13.67 -2.21 -8.49
CA ARG A 28 13.37 -1.36 -7.33
C ARG A 28 12.05 -0.62 -7.46
N GLN A 29 11.72 -0.14 -8.67
CA GLN A 29 10.45 0.52 -8.93
C GLN A 29 9.27 -0.46 -8.78
N ASN A 30 9.34 -1.62 -9.43
CA ASN A 30 8.32 -2.66 -9.31
C ASN A 30 8.11 -3.12 -7.86
N ALA A 31 9.18 -3.23 -7.07
CA ALA A 31 9.08 -3.58 -5.65
C ALA A 31 8.31 -2.51 -4.85
N ARG A 32 8.54 -1.22 -5.12
CA ARG A 32 7.80 -0.13 -4.47
C ARG A 32 6.34 -0.09 -4.91
N ASP A 33 6.08 -0.23 -6.21
CA ASP A 33 4.73 -0.21 -6.76
C ASP A 33 3.90 -1.39 -6.23
N SER A 34 4.47 -2.60 -6.22
CA SER A 34 3.80 -3.79 -5.66
C SER A 34 3.46 -3.62 -4.18
N LYS A 35 4.35 -3.00 -3.38
CA LYS A 35 4.06 -2.71 -1.97
C LYS A 35 2.97 -1.65 -1.80
N ARG A 36 2.97 -0.62 -2.63
CA ARG A 36 1.91 0.39 -2.66
C ARG A 36 0.55 -0.26 -2.92
N ASP A 37 0.50 -1.16 -3.91
CA ASP A 37 -0.72 -1.89 -4.25
C ASP A 37 -1.17 -2.80 -3.11
N LEU A 38 -0.24 -3.48 -2.43
CA LEU A 38 -0.56 -4.27 -1.23
C LEU A 38 -1.14 -3.40 -0.11
N LEU A 39 -0.53 -2.25 0.19
CA LEU A 39 -1.00 -1.31 1.21
C LEU A 39 -2.40 -0.79 0.88
N VAL A 40 -2.68 -0.49 -0.40
CA VAL A 40 -4.01 -0.08 -0.87
C VAL A 40 -5.03 -1.22 -0.73
N ASN A 41 -4.67 -2.44 -1.10
CA ASN A 41 -5.56 -3.61 -0.98
C ASN A 41 -5.89 -3.94 0.48
N GLU A 42 -4.88 -3.95 1.36
CA GLU A 42 -5.07 -4.16 2.80
C GLU A 42 -5.94 -3.05 3.41
N SER A 43 -5.71 -1.78 3.06
CA SER A 43 -6.54 -0.66 3.51
C SER A 43 -7.99 -0.78 3.01
N ALA A 44 -8.19 -1.20 1.76
CA ALA A 44 -9.52 -1.44 1.19
C ALA A 44 -10.23 -2.63 1.87
N ASN A 45 -9.49 -3.68 2.23
CA ASN A 45 -10.03 -4.79 3.00
C ASN A 45 -10.50 -4.34 4.40
N LEU A 46 -9.69 -3.52 5.09
CA LEU A 46 -10.08 -2.92 6.37
C LEU A 46 -11.32 -2.03 6.23
N ALA A 47 -11.42 -1.29 5.14
CA ALA A 47 -12.60 -0.48 4.85
C ALA A 47 -13.87 -1.32 4.64
N ASN A 48 -13.76 -2.47 3.97
CA ASN A 48 -14.87 -3.41 3.84
C ASN A 48 -15.30 -3.97 5.20
N LEU A 49 -14.35 -4.30 6.09
CA LEU A 49 -14.66 -4.76 7.45
C LEU A 49 -15.36 -3.67 8.28
N ALA A 50 -14.94 -2.41 8.14
CA ALA A 50 -15.60 -1.27 8.77
C ALA A 50 -17.03 -1.08 8.25
N LEU A 51 -17.23 -1.18 6.93
CA LEU A 51 -18.55 -1.08 6.31
C LEU A 51 -19.48 -2.24 6.72
N GLU A 52 -18.94 -3.46 6.79
CA GLU A 52 -19.68 -4.64 7.26
C GLU A 52 -20.10 -4.48 8.72
N TYR A 53 -19.23 -3.94 9.58
CA TYR A 53 -19.57 -3.62 10.96
C TYR A 53 -20.73 -2.62 11.05
N SER A 54 -20.65 -1.51 10.30
CA SER A 54 -21.69 -0.48 10.29
C SER A 54 -23.04 -1.01 9.80
N LYS A 55 -23.04 -1.85 8.76
CA LYS A 55 -24.27 -2.47 8.22
C LYS A 55 -24.88 -3.55 9.12
N LYS A 56 -24.09 -4.15 10.02
CA LYS A 56 -24.59 -5.16 10.96
C LYS A 56 -25.40 -4.48 12.08
N PRO A 57 -26.59 -5.01 12.43
CA PRO A 57 -27.40 -4.45 13.51
C PRO A 57 -26.73 -4.66 14.87
N ILE A 58 -26.98 -3.75 15.81
CA ILE A 58 -26.38 -3.74 17.16
C ILE A 58 -26.65 -5.06 17.91
N MET A 59 -27.83 -5.66 17.72
CA MET A 59 -28.21 -6.94 18.34
C MET A 59 -27.31 -8.13 17.94
N LEU A 60 -26.55 -8.01 16.84
CA LEU A 60 -25.60 -9.02 16.36
C LEU A 60 -24.13 -8.59 16.57
N GLY A 61 -23.88 -7.57 17.40
CA GLY A 61 -22.54 -7.05 17.67
C GLY A 61 -21.99 -6.13 16.57
N GLY A 62 -22.86 -5.57 15.72
CA GLY A 62 -22.50 -4.55 14.73
C GLY A 62 -22.69 -3.12 15.25
N GLY A 63 -22.53 -2.16 14.33
CA GLY A 63 -22.59 -0.72 14.60
C GLY A 63 -23.95 -0.07 14.37
N GLY A 64 -24.87 -0.69 13.62
CA GLY A 64 -26.20 -0.12 13.38
C GLY A 64 -26.18 1.25 12.68
N ASN A 65 -25.29 1.43 11.69
CA ASN A 65 -24.91 2.68 11.03
C ASN A 65 -23.95 3.59 11.82
N ASP A 66 -23.51 3.19 13.02
CA ASP A 66 -22.48 3.87 13.79
C ASP A 66 -21.13 3.14 13.64
N PHE A 67 -20.02 3.88 13.58
CA PHE A 67 -18.66 3.32 13.53
C PHE A 67 -17.85 3.53 14.82
N THR A 68 -18.39 4.19 15.84
CA THR A 68 -17.67 4.60 17.06
C THR A 68 -16.94 3.47 17.79
N ASN A 69 -17.51 2.25 17.81
CA ASN A 69 -16.92 1.08 18.49
C ASN A 69 -16.18 0.13 17.54
N TRP A 70 -15.95 0.54 16.29
CA TRP A 70 -15.20 -0.29 15.36
C TRP A 70 -13.70 -0.20 15.65
N GLU A 71 -13.05 -1.35 15.76
CA GLU A 71 -11.59 -1.42 15.88
C GLU A 71 -10.99 -2.30 14.79
N ILE A 72 -9.79 -1.92 14.33
CA ILE A 72 -8.98 -2.77 13.47
C ILE A 72 -8.61 -4.05 14.24
N PRO A 73 -8.83 -5.26 13.68
CA PRO A 73 -8.38 -6.50 14.29
C PRO A 73 -6.88 -6.48 14.59
N ALA A 74 -6.45 -6.97 15.75
CA ALA A 74 -5.05 -6.86 16.19
C ALA A 74 -4.03 -7.41 15.16
N GLY A 75 -4.37 -8.50 14.46
CA GLY A 75 -3.51 -9.09 13.42
C GLY A 75 -3.41 -8.28 12.12
N LEU A 76 -4.22 -7.23 11.96
CA LEU A 76 -4.21 -6.32 10.81
C LEU A 76 -3.72 -4.91 11.19
N LYS A 77 -3.46 -4.62 12.48
CA LYS A 77 -2.89 -3.33 12.91
C LYS A 77 -1.44 -3.18 12.45
N ILE A 78 -0.70 -4.28 12.38
CA ILE A 78 0.70 -4.30 11.91
C ILE A 78 0.84 -5.48 10.96
N THR A 79 1.16 -5.20 9.70
CA THR A 79 1.41 -6.20 8.67
C THR A 79 2.85 -6.09 8.17
N ALA A 80 3.26 -7.02 7.30
CA ALA A 80 4.55 -6.92 6.61
C ALA A 80 4.62 -5.70 5.67
N SER A 81 3.48 -5.13 5.28
CA SER A 81 3.34 -4.01 4.36
C SER A 81 3.37 -2.66 5.09
N GLY A 82 2.83 -2.58 6.30
CA GLY A 82 2.72 -1.32 7.04
C GLY A 82 2.00 -1.41 8.38
N THR A 83 1.79 -0.25 8.99
CA THR A 83 1.00 -0.08 10.22
C THR A 83 -0.30 0.63 9.89
N TYR A 84 -1.41 0.15 10.45
CA TYR A 84 -2.74 0.69 10.23
C TYR A 84 -3.32 1.28 11.50
N GLN A 85 -3.85 2.49 11.37
CA GLN A 85 -4.53 3.21 12.43
C GLN A 85 -5.92 3.61 11.94
N ALA A 86 -6.92 3.56 12.82
CA ALA A 86 -8.27 4.00 12.50
C ALA A 86 -8.72 5.07 13.48
N PHE A 87 -9.37 6.10 12.94
CA PHE A 87 -10.11 7.09 13.71
C PHE A 87 -11.59 6.90 13.41
N THR A 88 -12.35 6.54 14.44
CA THR A 88 -13.78 6.30 14.34
C THR A 88 -14.56 7.58 14.65
N TYR A 89 -15.59 7.81 13.86
CA TYR A 89 -16.61 8.83 14.08
C TYR A 89 -17.99 8.17 14.01
N VAL A 90 -19.04 8.93 14.30
CA VAL A 90 -20.42 8.40 14.25
C VAL A 90 -20.79 8.00 12.82
N ASP A 91 -20.54 8.87 11.84
CA ASP A 91 -20.96 8.66 10.45
C ASP A 91 -19.87 8.11 9.53
N SER A 92 -18.62 8.04 10.02
CA SER A 92 -17.47 7.66 9.20
C SER A 92 -16.32 7.06 9.98
N VAL A 93 -15.42 6.41 9.25
CA VAL A 93 -14.15 5.90 9.75
C VAL A 93 -13.03 6.36 8.82
N GLU A 94 -11.98 6.95 9.38
CA GLU A 94 -10.75 7.27 8.66
C GLU A 94 -9.67 6.25 9.00
N ILE A 95 -9.24 5.47 8.02
CA ILE A 95 -8.18 4.47 8.16
C ILE A 95 -6.92 5.00 7.51
N PHE A 96 -5.83 5.02 8.25
CA PHE A 96 -4.50 5.40 7.79
C PHE A 96 -3.61 4.16 7.75
N GLY A 97 -3.25 3.72 6.56
CA GLY A 97 -2.18 2.74 6.33
C GLY A 97 -0.86 3.47 6.08
N ILE A 98 0.14 3.21 6.91
CA ILE A 98 1.48 3.79 6.80
C ILE A 98 2.44 2.66 6.39
N GLY A 99 2.98 2.75 5.18
CA GLY A 99 3.96 1.80 4.67
C GLY A 99 5.24 1.81 5.52
N ASN A 100 5.86 0.64 5.66
CA ASN A 100 7.12 0.51 6.40
C ASN A 100 8.35 0.99 5.63
N GLU A 101 8.25 1.14 4.31
CA GLU A 101 9.35 1.63 3.48
C GLU A 101 9.30 3.13 3.27
N VAL A 102 10.46 3.75 3.50
CA VAL A 102 10.71 5.15 3.19
C VAL A 102 10.95 5.28 1.68
N VAL A 103 10.09 6.03 1.01
CA VAL A 103 10.13 6.26 -0.44
C VAL A 103 11.17 7.32 -0.79
N ASN A 104 11.36 8.33 0.09
CA ASN A 104 12.33 9.40 -0.12
C ASN A 104 12.78 10.01 1.22
N GLY A 105 14.02 9.75 1.65
CA GLY A 105 14.61 10.35 2.86
C GLY A 105 13.97 9.91 4.18
N THR A 106 12.77 10.40 4.48
CA THR A 106 11.97 10.15 5.69
C THR A 106 10.47 9.91 5.45
N ASP A 107 9.96 10.10 4.23
CA ASP A 107 8.52 9.89 3.95
C ASP A 107 8.22 8.48 3.47
N SER A 108 7.31 7.82 4.18
CA SER A 108 6.70 6.55 3.81
C SER A 108 5.40 6.77 3.04
N ILE A 109 5.01 5.80 2.20
CA ILE A 109 3.71 5.79 1.53
C ILE A 109 2.61 5.80 2.60
N LYS A 110 1.70 6.78 2.56
CA LYS A 110 0.51 6.80 3.43
C LYS A 110 -0.73 6.60 2.56
N VAL A 111 -1.66 5.78 3.02
CA VAL A 111 -2.95 5.55 2.37
C VAL A 111 -4.02 5.94 3.37
N LYS A 112 -4.84 6.92 3.02
CA LYS A 112 -6.02 7.31 3.78
C LYS A 112 -7.24 6.70 3.13
N VAL A 113 -8.05 5.97 3.88
CA VAL A 113 -9.35 5.48 3.44
C VAL A 113 -10.42 6.11 4.30
N ILE A 114 -11.38 6.76 3.68
CA ILE A 114 -12.55 7.33 4.36
C ILE A 114 -13.72 6.41 4.05
N VAL A 115 -14.26 5.77 5.10
CA VAL A 115 -15.41 4.88 5.05
C VAL A 115 -16.62 5.64 5.57
N SER A 116 -17.72 5.60 4.83
CA SER A 116 -19.02 6.15 5.19
C SER A 116 -20.08 5.05 5.04
N SER A 117 -21.29 5.25 5.59
CA SER A 117 -22.34 4.21 5.55
C SER A 117 -22.76 3.81 4.12
N THR A 118 -22.50 4.65 3.12
CA THR A 118 -22.84 4.44 1.71
C THR A 118 -21.69 3.86 0.88
N GLY A 119 -20.45 3.94 1.34
CA GLY A 119 -19.27 3.45 0.62
C GLY A 119 -17.95 3.96 1.19
N PHE A 120 -16.83 3.61 0.55
CA PHE A 120 -15.49 4.06 0.97
C PHE A 120 -14.72 4.68 -0.19
N ARG A 121 -13.81 5.61 0.14
CA ARG A 121 -12.89 6.25 -0.81
C ARG A 121 -11.47 6.09 -0.32
N THR A 122 -10.59 5.62 -1.19
CA THR A 122 -9.16 5.44 -0.90
C THR A 122 -8.36 6.54 -1.58
N GLU A 123 -7.55 7.24 -0.79
CA GLU A 123 -6.65 8.30 -1.24
C GLU A 123 -5.22 7.96 -0.80
N VAL A 124 -4.27 7.97 -1.74
CA VAL A 124 -2.85 7.80 -1.41
C VAL A 124 -2.26 9.18 -1.12
N ILE A 125 -1.78 9.37 0.10
CA ILE A 125 -1.12 10.58 0.57
C ILE A 125 0.39 10.31 0.53
N ASN A 126 1.11 11.00 -0.35
CA ASN A 126 2.59 10.99 -0.33
C ASN A 126 3.10 11.92 0.75
#